data_AF-A0A851HMC5-F1
#
_entry.id   AF-A0A851HMC5-F1
#
_cell.length_a   1.000
_cell.length_b   1.000
_cell.length_c   1.000
_cell.angle_alpha   90.00
_cell.angle_beta   90.00
_cell.angle_gamma   90.00
#
_symmetry.space_group_name_H-M   'P 1'
#
loop_
_entity.id
_entity.type
_entity.pdbx_description
1 polymer ?
#
loop_
_entity_poly.entity_id
_entity_poly.type
_entity_poly.pdbx_seq_one_letter_code
_entity_poly.pdbx_strand_id
1 'polypeptide(L)'
;MAHSDSTSQNTTFNHFDPLAGLRDIIALRSALRPEATDTWFEVFSPWINAVCRKARLAISEQPGSVDAKTVDHITRKMIIKIVTDCQNHPEKAEYIGSFEHAVLEQVRLECSNTNQSHSVTANAPPPPVARGSALDDIRRELAVKIGRAPTRAEIVAAWNESKSQRA
;
A
#
# COMPACT_ATOMS: atom_id res chain seq x y z
N MET A 1 30.06 -32.07 12.29
CA MET A 1 29.94 -30.79 11.59
C MET A 1 28.57 -30.77 10.94
N ALA A 2 27.58 -30.15 11.60
CA ALA A 2 26.24 -30.00 11.08
C ALA A 2 26.09 -28.53 10.66
N HIS A 3 26.04 -28.28 9.35
CA HIS A 3 25.52 -27.03 8.82
C HIS A 3 24.00 -27.16 8.85
N SER A 4 23.37 -26.51 9.83
CA SER A 4 21.93 -26.32 9.82
C SER A 4 21.65 -25.04 9.03
N ASP A 5 21.07 -25.22 7.85
CA ASP A 5 20.68 -24.18 6.91
C ASP A 5 19.77 -23.12 7.56
N SER A 6 20.29 -21.89 7.62
CA SER A 6 19.52 -20.67 7.86
C SER A 6 18.83 -20.22 6.56
N THR A 7 17.76 -20.91 6.15
CA THR A 7 16.88 -20.46 5.06
C THR A 7 15.43 -20.92 5.27
N SER A 8 14.82 -20.50 6.38
CA SER A 8 13.36 -20.56 6.57
C SER A 8 12.74 -19.16 6.62
N GLN A 9 13.33 -18.20 5.90
CA GLN A 9 12.78 -16.86 5.75
C GLN A 9 11.67 -16.89 4.67
N ASN A 10 10.42 -16.79 5.13
CA ASN A 10 9.33 -16.10 4.44
C ASN A 10 8.86 -16.69 3.08
N THR A 11 8.50 -17.97 3.04
CA THR A 11 7.97 -18.65 1.84
C THR A 11 6.48 -18.40 1.56
N THR A 12 5.78 -17.62 2.37
CA THR A 12 4.31 -17.42 2.25
C THR A 12 3.91 -16.66 0.99
N PHE A 13 4.84 -15.98 0.31
CA PHE A 13 4.58 -15.20 -0.91
C PHE A 13 5.53 -15.54 -2.06
N ASN A 14 5.73 -16.83 -2.37
CA ASN A 14 6.55 -17.24 -3.51
C ASN A 14 5.77 -17.18 -4.84
N HIS A 15 5.00 -16.10 -5.05
CA HIS A 15 4.14 -15.94 -6.22
C HIS A 15 4.74 -14.92 -7.18
N PHE A 16 4.90 -15.31 -8.46
CA PHE A 16 5.18 -14.38 -9.55
C PHE A 16 3.92 -13.64 -10.02
N ASP A 17 2.74 -14.07 -9.55
CA ASP A 17 1.44 -13.51 -9.86
C ASP A 17 0.85 -12.75 -8.65
N PRO A 18 0.73 -11.41 -8.75
CA PRO A 18 0.11 -10.59 -7.71
C PRO A 18 -1.34 -10.99 -7.38
N LEU A 19 -2.09 -11.51 -8.35
CA LEU A 19 -3.47 -11.95 -8.13
C LEU A 19 -3.54 -13.25 -7.32
N ALA A 20 -2.64 -14.20 -7.59
CA ALA A 20 -2.49 -15.40 -6.79
C ALA A 20 -2.17 -15.04 -5.33
N GLY A 21 -1.18 -14.16 -5.10
CA GLY A 21 -0.83 -13.71 -3.75
C GLY A 21 -1.97 -12.99 -3.02
N LEU A 22 -2.84 -12.26 -3.76
CA LEU A 22 -4.05 -11.67 -3.18
C LEU A 22 -5.07 -12.75 -2.76
N ARG A 23 -5.27 -13.78 -3.58
CA ARG A 23 -6.16 -14.91 -3.24
C ARG A 23 -5.66 -15.65 -2.00
N ASP A 24 -4.36 -15.79 -1.83
CA ASP A 24 -3.79 -16.39 -0.62
C ASP A 24 -4.08 -15.54 0.62
N ILE A 25 -3.95 -14.20 0.55
CA ILE A 25 -4.35 -13.30 1.65
C ILE A 25 -5.83 -13.48 2.00
N ILE A 26 -6.70 -13.60 1.00
CA ILE A 26 -8.15 -13.76 1.21
C ILE A 26 -8.45 -15.09 1.92
N ALA A 27 -7.71 -16.15 1.60
CA ALA A 27 -7.83 -17.46 2.24
C ALA A 27 -7.30 -17.48 3.69
N LEU A 28 -6.51 -16.49 4.12
CA LEU A 28 -6.05 -16.37 5.51
C LEU A 28 -7.18 -15.99 6.47
N ARG A 29 -6.99 -16.40 7.73
CA ARG A 29 -7.78 -15.90 8.87
C ARG A 29 -7.69 -14.38 8.94
N SER A 30 -8.81 -13.71 9.24
CA SER A 30 -8.93 -12.24 9.23
C SER A 30 -7.83 -11.51 10.02
N ALA A 31 -7.42 -12.06 11.16
CA ALA A 31 -6.38 -11.49 12.01
C ALA A 31 -4.98 -11.42 11.36
N LEU A 32 -4.70 -12.25 10.36
CA LEU A 32 -3.40 -12.33 9.68
C LEU A 32 -3.36 -11.49 8.38
N ARG A 33 -4.53 -11.06 7.89
CA ARG A 33 -4.64 -10.35 6.61
C ARG A 33 -3.91 -9.00 6.57
N PRO A 34 -3.91 -8.17 7.64
CA PRO A 34 -3.20 -6.89 7.60
C PRO A 34 -1.69 -7.06 7.35
N GLU A 35 -1.02 -7.92 8.14
CA GLU A 35 0.42 -8.20 7.99
C GLU A 35 0.75 -8.87 6.65
N ALA A 36 -0.10 -9.80 6.21
CA ALA A 36 0.02 -10.45 4.91
C ALA A 36 -0.14 -9.45 3.75
N THR A 37 -1.03 -8.47 3.90
CA THR A 37 -1.24 -7.39 2.91
C THR A 37 -0.02 -6.48 2.82
N ASP A 38 0.55 -6.09 3.95
CA ASP A 38 1.76 -5.26 3.99
C ASP A 38 2.93 -5.97 3.30
N THR A 39 3.13 -7.26 3.62
CA THR A 39 4.16 -8.09 2.99
C THR A 39 3.94 -8.21 1.48
N TRP A 40 2.69 -8.37 1.03
CA TRP A 40 2.35 -8.41 -0.38
C TRP A 40 2.73 -7.11 -1.10
N PHE A 41 2.49 -5.94 -0.49
CA PHE A 41 2.90 -4.66 -1.08
C PHE A 41 4.42 -4.51 -1.21
N GLU A 42 5.18 -5.06 -0.25
CA GLU A 42 6.64 -5.07 -0.31
C GLU A 42 7.15 -5.99 -1.44
N VAL A 43 6.66 -7.24 -1.47
CA VAL A 43 7.06 -8.25 -2.46
C VAL A 43 6.72 -7.80 -3.89
N PHE A 44 5.53 -7.26 -4.10
CA PHE A 44 5.06 -6.84 -5.43
C PHE A 44 5.41 -5.40 -5.78
N SER A 45 6.21 -4.68 -4.98
CA SER A 45 6.64 -3.30 -5.29
C SER A 45 7.24 -3.14 -6.71
N PRO A 46 8.08 -4.06 -7.23
CA PRO A 46 8.55 -3.99 -8.62
C PRO A 46 7.43 -4.07 -9.66
N TRP A 47 6.43 -4.94 -9.43
CA TRP A 47 5.24 -5.05 -10.29
C TRP A 47 4.40 -3.77 -10.23
N ILE A 48 4.13 -3.24 -9.02
CA ILE A 48 3.39 -1.98 -8.83
C ILE A 48 4.07 -0.85 -9.60
N ASN A 49 5.40 -0.73 -9.52
CA ASN A 49 6.16 0.27 -10.26
C ASN A 49 6.06 0.08 -11.79
N ALA A 50 5.97 -1.16 -12.28
CA ALA A 50 5.74 -1.45 -13.69
C ALA A 50 4.33 -1.05 -14.15
N VAL A 51 3.31 -1.33 -13.34
CA VAL A 51 1.92 -0.90 -13.62
C VAL A 51 1.83 0.62 -13.63
N CYS A 52 2.46 1.33 -12.68
CA CYS A 52 2.55 2.79 -12.68
C CYS A 52 3.16 3.34 -13.98
N ARG A 53 4.22 2.70 -14.52
CA ARG A 53 4.78 3.09 -15.82
C ARG A 53 3.80 2.88 -16.97
N LYS A 54 3.12 1.72 -17.02
CA LYS A 54 2.11 1.43 -18.05
C LYS A 54 0.94 2.40 -17.98
N ALA A 55 0.46 2.71 -16.79
CA ALA A 55 -0.60 3.69 -16.56
C ALA A 55 -0.19 5.08 -17.06
N ARG A 56 1.03 5.54 -16.74
CA ARG A 56 1.54 6.83 -17.25
C ARG A 56 1.58 6.88 -18.77
N LEU A 57 2.07 5.83 -19.43
CA LEU A 57 2.08 5.76 -20.90
C LEU A 57 0.66 5.86 -21.46
N ALA A 58 -0.26 5.03 -20.96
CA ALA A 58 -1.65 5.00 -21.42
C ALA A 58 -2.42 6.32 -21.20
N ILE A 59 -2.08 7.08 -20.15
CA ILE A 59 -2.72 8.37 -19.84
C ILE A 59 -2.03 9.55 -20.54
N SER A 60 -0.72 9.48 -20.75
CA SER A 60 0.04 10.55 -21.41
C SER A 60 -0.37 10.79 -22.86
N GLU A 61 -0.97 9.77 -23.49
CA GLU A 61 -1.51 9.85 -24.86
C GLU A 61 -2.87 10.57 -24.91
N GLN A 62 -3.47 10.92 -23.76
CA GLN A 62 -4.77 11.61 -23.71
C GLN A 62 -4.61 13.14 -23.60
N PRO A 63 -5.39 13.94 -24.36
CA PRO A 63 -5.37 15.39 -24.24
C PRO A 63 -5.84 15.86 -22.85
N GLY A 64 -5.12 16.83 -22.27
CA GLY A 64 -5.34 17.28 -20.89
C GLY A 64 -4.79 16.32 -19.84
N SER A 65 -3.72 15.59 -20.15
CA SER A 65 -3.17 14.50 -19.32
C SER A 65 -2.85 14.94 -17.89
N VAL A 66 -3.31 14.14 -16.94
CA VAL A 66 -2.90 14.18 -15.53
C VAL A 66 -1.38 13.99 -15.43
N ASP A 67 -0.72 14.74 -14.55
CA ASP A 67 0.74 14.63 -14.40
C ASP A 67 1.17 13.25 -13.88
N ALA A 68 2.41 12.86 -14.20
CA ALA A 68 2.95 11.55 -13.89
C ALA A 68 2.89 11.17 -12.40
N LYS A 69 3.06 12.13 -11.47
CA LYS A 69 3.02 11.83 -10.03
C LYS A 69 1.60 11.55 -9.58
N THR A 70 0.63 12.29 -10.11
CA THR A 70 -0.78 12.06 -9.82
C THR A 70 -1.24 10.71 -10.39
N VAL A 71 -0.80 10.33 -11.59
CA VAL A 71 -1.08 8.98 -12.15
C VAL A 71 -0.47 7.88 -11.27
N ASP A 72 0.76 8.04 -10.80
CA ASP A 72 1.40 7.08 -9.89
C ASP A 72 0.63 6.96 -8.56
N HIS A 73 0.17 8.08 -8.01
CA HIS A 73 -0.65 8.10 -6.78
C HIS A 73 -1.99 7.40 -6.98
N ILE A 74 -2.72 7.73 -8.06
CA ILE A 74 -4.00 7.10 -8.42
C ILE A 74 -3.80 5.60 -8.61
N THR A 75 -2.74 5.18 -9.29
CA THR A 75 -2.45 3.75 -9.52
C THR A 75 -2.30 2.99 -8.21
N ARG A 76 -1.50 3.50 -7.27
CA ARG A 76 -1.33 2.88 -5.95
C ARG A 76 -2.64 2.86 -5.15
N LYS A 77 -3.40 3.96 -5.19
CA LYS A 77 -4.73 4.06 -4.57
C LYS A 77 -5.68 3.00 -5.13
N MET A 78 -5.69 2.76 -6.44
CA MET A 78 -6.55 1.76 -7.07
C MET A 78 -6.14 0.33 -6.71
N ILE A 79 -4.84 0.05 -6.62
CA ILE A 79 -4.36 -1.26 -6.15
C ILE A 79 -4.83 -1.53 -4.71
N ILE A 80 -4.62 -0.57 -3.80
CA ILE A 80 -5.10 -0.68 -2.41
C ILE A 80 -6.61 -0.91 -2.38
N LYS A 81 -7.38 -0.12 -3.14
CA LYS A 81 -8.83 -0.25 -3.21
C LYS A 81 -9.25 -1.66 -3.66
N ILE A 82 -8.66 -2.20 -4.73
CA ILE A 82 -9.01 -3.54 -5.22
C ILE A 82 -8.63 -4.62 -4.21
N VAL A 83 -7.45 -4.51 -3.58
CA VAL A 83 -6.99 -5.44 -2.53
C VAL A 83 -7.96 -5.43 -1.35
N THR A 84 -8.32 -4.25 -0.83
CA THR A 84 -9.28 -4.11 0.27
C THR A 84 -10.67 -4.62 -0.12
N ASP A 85 -11.16 -4.29 -1.32
CA ASP A 85 -12.45 -4.75 -1.81
C ASP A 85 -12.49 -6.29 -1.89
N CYS A 86 -11.43 -6.94 -2.38
CA CYS A 86 -11.38 -8.40 -2.44
C CYS A 86 -11.24 -9.05 -1.05
N GLN A 87 -10.61 -8.38 -0.08
CA GLN A 87 -10.57 -8.89 1.30
C GLN A 87 -11.93 -8.81 2.00
N ASN A 88 -12.71 -7.77 1.71
CA ASN A 88 -14.07 -7.60 2.23
C ASN A 88 -15.10 -8.45 1.46
N HIS A 89 -14.84 -8.70 0.18
CA HIS A 89 -15.70 -9.43 -0.75
C HIS A 89 -14.85 -10.44 -1.56
N PRO A 90 -14.51 -11.60 -0.95
CA PRO A 90 -13.67 -12.64 -1.55
C PRO A 90 -14.08 -13.06 -2.96
N GLU A 91 -15.40 -13.12 -3.22
CA GLU A 91 -15.98 -13.49 -4.51
C GLU A 91 -15.52 -12.58 -5.65
N LYS A 92 -15.19 -11.31 -5.37
CA LYS A 92 -14.71 -10.37 -6.39
C LYS A 92 -13.39 -10.80 -7.00
N ALA A 93 -12.54 -11.51 -6.25
CA ALA A 93 -11.24 -11.98 -6.75
C ALA A 93 -11.37 -13.10 -7.81
N GLU A 94 -12.53 -13.77 -7.89
CA GLU A 94 -12.82 -14.79 -8.90
C GLU A 94 -13.13 -14.16 -10.26
N TYR A 95 -13.70 -12.96 -10.28
CA TYR A 95 -14.05 -12.23 -11.51
C TYR A 95 -12.89 -11.42 -12.10
N ILE A 96 -11.75 -11.35 -11.41
CA ILE A 96 -10.54 -10.68 -11.93
C ILE A 96 -9.83 -11.65 -12.88
N GLY A 97 -9.98 -11.42 -14.19
CA GLY A 97 -9.22 -12.16 -15.21
C GLY A 97 -7.76 -11.72 -15.29
N SER A 98 -7.48 -10.41 -15.18
CA SER A 98 -6.14 -9.84 -15.13
C SER A 98 -6.10 -8.70 -14.13
N PHE A 99 -5.26 -8.83 -13.11
CA PHE A 99 -5.19 -7.83 -12.05
C PHE A 99 -4.59 -6.51 -12.56
N GLU A 100 -3.59 -6.59 -13.44
CA GLU A 100 -3.06 -5.40 -14.12
C GLU A 100 -4.15 -4.68 -14.92
N HIS A 101 -4.93 -5.41 -15.71
CA HIS A 101 -5.99 -4.79 -16.51
C HIS A 101 -7.06 -4.13 -15.63
N ALA A 102 -7.50 -4.81 -14.57
CA ALA A 102 -8.46 -4.26 -13.61
C ALA A 102 -7.94 -2.96 -12.97
N VAL A 103 -6.66 -2.89 -12.61
CA VAL A 103 -6.03 -1.67 -12.09
C VAL A 103 -6.02 -0.57 -13.15
N LEU A 104 -5.55 -0.86 -14.37
CA LEU A 104 -5.43 0.14 -15.43
C LEU A 104 -6.79 0.73 -15.85
N GLU A 105 -7.84 -0.08 -15.92
CA GLU A 105 -9.20 0.40 -16.20
C GLU A 105 -9.69 1.37 -15.11
N GLN A 106 -9.48 1.04 -13.83
CA GLN A 106 -9.85 1.93 -12.73
C GLN A 106 -9.03 3.23 -12.73
N VAL A 107 -7.73 3.15 -13.04
CA VAL A 107 -6.88 4.34 -13.18
C VAL A 107 -7.37 5.25 -14.31
N ARG A 108 -7.73 4.67 -15.45
CA ARG A 108 -8.27 5.42 -16.59
C ARG A 108 -9.56 6.17 -16.23
N LEU A 109 -10.48 5.50 -15.52
CA LEU A 109 -11.73 6.11 -15.05
C LEU A 109 -11.45 7.26 -14.07
N GLU A 110 -10.59 7.03 -13.07
CA GLU A 110 -10.27 8.06 -12.07
C GLU A 110 -9.53 9.26 -12.69
N CYS A 111 -8.59 9.04 -13.61
CA CYS A 111 -7.92 10.11 -14.34
C CYS A 111 -8.90 10.91 -15.22
N SER A 112 -9.86 10.25 -15.86
CA SER A 112 -10.91 10.91 -16.63
C SER A 112 -11.78 11.80 -15.74
N ASN A 113 -12.19 11.29 -14.57
CA ASN A 113 -12.93 12.05 -13.57
C ASN A 113 -12.13 13.22 -12.99
N THR A 114 -10.82 13.02 -12.81
CA THR A 114 -9.89 14.06 -12.34
C THR A 114 -9.81 15.19 -13.35
N ASN A 115 -9.72 14.90 -14.65
CA ASN A 115 -9.72 15.90 -15.71
C ASN A 115 -11.05 16.67 -15.80
N GLN A 116 -12.19 15.97 -15.67
CA GLN A 116 -13.50 16.62 -15.59
C GLN A 116 -13.61 17.51 -14.34
N SER A 117 -13.10 17.05 -13.20
CA SER A 117 -13.11 17.83 -11.96
C SER A 117 -12.21 19.05 -12.05
N HIS A 118 -11.00 18.96 -12.61
CA HIS A 118 -10.10 20.10 -12.80
C HIS A 118 -10.68 21.15 -13.78
N SER A 119 -11.55 20.75 -14.72
CA SER A 119 -12.31 21.71 -15.55
C SER A 119 -13.43 22.44 -14.79
N VAL A 120 -13.88 21.91 -13.65
CA VAL A 120 -15.00 22.44 -12.85
C VAL A 120 -14.55 23.05 -11.50
N THR A 121 -13.34 22.72 -11.01
CA THR A 121 -12.88 23.06 -9.66
C THR A 121 -11.52 23.78 -9.65
N ALA A 122 -11.49 24.99 -10.21
CA ALA A 122 -10.44 25.97 -9.90
C ALA A 122 -10.48 26.49 -8.43
N ASN A 123 -11.34 25.96 -7.56
CA ASN A 123 -11.57 26.47 -6.20
C ASN A 123 -11.93 25.37 -5.19
N ALA A 124 -10.99 24.50 -4.83
CA ALA A 124 -11.12 23.71 -3.59
C ALA A 124 -9.73 23.45 -2.96
N PRO A 125 -9.55 23.68 -1.65
CA PRO A 125 -8.27 23.44 -0.99
C PRO A 125 -8.00 21.93 -0.85
N PRO A 126 -6.73 21.50 -0.92
CA PRO A 126 -6.38 20.10 -0.85
C PRO A 126 -6.67 19.49 0.54
N PRO A 127 -7.00 18.19 0.62
CA PRO A 127 -7.16 17.50 1.90
C PRO A 127 -5.81 17.39 2.64
N PRO A 128 -5.81 17.30 3.98
CA PRO A 128 -4.59 17.31 4.77
C PRO A 128 -3.76 16.04 4.51
N VAL A 129 -2.49 16.25 4.16
CA VAL A 129 -1.47 15.20 4.11
C VAL A 129 -1.21 14.72 5.55
N ALA A 130 -1.54 13.46 5.84
CA ALA A 130 -1.15 12.82 7.09
C ALA A 130 0.39 12.69 7.13
N ARG A 131 1.04 13.60 7.86
CA ARG A 131 2.47 13.52 8.18
C ARG A 131 2.68 12.35 9.13
N GLY A 132 3.60 11.43 8.80
CA GLY A 132 4.21 10.57 9.81
C GLY A 132 4.95 11.46 10.80
N SER A 133 4.53 11.49 12.07
CA SER A 133 5.26 12.18 13.15
C SER A 133 4.59 11.90 14.50
N ALA A 134 4.59 10.65 14.94
CA ALA A 134 4.26 10.34 16.33
C ALA A 134 5.08 9.14 16.79
N LEU A 135 5.11 8.07 15.98
CA LEU A 135 5.99 6.93 16.21
C LEU A 135 7.46 7.26 15.93
N ASP A 136 7.73 8.07 14.90
CA ASP A 136 9.09 8.53 14.62
C ASP A 136 9.61 9.50 15.69
N ASP A 137 8.73 10.33 16.25
CA ASP A 137 9.07 11.23 17.37
C ASP A 137 9.34 10.43 18.64
N ILE A 138 8.49 9.45 18.99
CA ILE A 138 8.71 8.57 20.14
C ILE A 138 9.95 7.72 19.96
N ARG A 139 10.21 7.21 18.76
CA ARG A 139 11.43 6.45 18.45
C ARG A 139 12.67 7.33 18.61
N ARG A 140 12.63 8.58 18.15
CA ARG A 140 13.74 9.53 18.27
C ARG A 140 13.96 9.94 19.73
N GLU A 141 12.90 10.26 20.47
CA GLU A 141 12.97 10.62 21.89
C GLU A 141 13.48 9.46 22.77
N LEU A 142 13.02 8.24 22.49
CA LEU A 142 13.49 7.06 23.22
C LEU A 142 14.95 6.76 22.92
N ALA A 143 15.38 6.89 21.66
CA ALA A 143 16.77 6.70 21.25
C ALA A 143 17.73 7.67 21.97
N VAL A 144 17.31 8.92 22.14
CA VAL A 144 18.07 9.93 22.90
C VAL A 144 18.13 9.58 24.39
N LYS A 145 17.02 9.08 24.97
CA LYS A 145 16.95 8.70 26.39
C LYS A 145 17.81 7.47 26.74
N ILE A 146 17.84 6.46 25.87
CA ILE A 146 18.52 5.18 26.16
C ILE A 146 19.92 5.09 25.53
N GLY A 147 20.33 6.10 24.74
CA GLY A 147 21.65 6.16 24.09
C GLY A 147 21.89 5.09 23.03
N ARG A 148 20.84 4.38 22.58
CA ARG A 148 20.89 3.33 21.55
C ARG A 148 19.60 3.31 20.76
N ALA A 149 19.59 2.60 19.63
CA ALA A 149 18.35 2.35 18.91
C ALA A 149 17.35 1.59 19.83
N PRO A 150 16.13 2.13 20.02
CA PRO A 150 15.12 1.52 20.88
C PRO A 150 14.56 0.27 20.23
N THR A 151 14.36 -0.75 21.06
CA THR A 151 13.73 -1.99 20.63
C THR A 151 12.23 -1.80 20.48
N ARG A 152 11.61 -2.67 19.69
CA ARG A 152 10.16 -2.64 19.44
C ARG A 152 9.33 -2.65 20.73
N ALA A 153 9.75 -3.41 21.74
CA ALA A 153 9.06 -3.47 23.03
C ALA A 153 9.11 -2.14 23.79
N GLU A 154 10.24 -1.45 23.74
CA GLU A 154 10.45 -0.16 24.42
C GLU A 154 9.64 0.97 23.74
N ILE A 155 9.57 0.95 22.40
CA ILE A 155 8.75 1.90 21.63
C ILE A 155 7.25 1.69 21.95
N VAL A 156 6.81 0.44 22.06
CA VAL A 156 5.42 0.08 22.41
C VAL A 156 5.08 0.50 23.84
N ALA A 157 5.97 0.29 24.80
CA ALA A 157 5.77 0.72 26.18
C ALA A 157 5.64 2.26 26.28
N ALA A 158 6.54 3.00 25.64
CA ALA A 158 6.53 4.45 25.61
C ALA A 158 5.29 5.02 24.88
N TRP A 159 4.85 4.36 23.82
CA TRP A 159 3.62 4.74 23.11
C TRP A 159 2.39 4.58 24.00
N ASN A 160 2.27 3.45 24.70
CA ASN A 160 1.16 3.19 25.61
C ASN A 160 1.13 4.19 26.78
N GLU A 161 2.30 4.54 27.32
CA GLU A 161 2.42 5.54 28.39
C GLU A 161 2.02 6.94 27.91
N SER A 162 2.41 7.34 26.69
CA SER A 162 2.04 8.64 26.09
C SER A 162 0.54 8.79 25.81
N LYS A 163 -0.15 7.67 25.56
CA LYS A 163 -1.59 7.64 25.29
C LYS A 163 -2.41 7.58 26.57
N SER A 164 -1.92 6.92 27.61
CA SER A 164 -2.54 6.90 28.93
C SER A 164 -2.51 8.25 29.65
N GLN A 165 -1.57 9.13 29.33
CA GLN A 165 -1.50 10.50 29.88
C GLN A 165 -2.39 11.53 29.15
N ARG A 166 -3.01 11.15 28.02
CA ARG A 166 -3.91 12.00 27.23
C ARG A 166 -5.39 11.61 27.34
N ALA A 167 -5.71 10.63 28.18
CA ALA A 167 -7.06 10.24 28.58
C ALA A 167 -7.39 10.88 29.94
#